data_AF-A0A554VD63-F1
#
_entry.id   AF-A0A554VD63-F1
#
_cell.length_a   1.000
_cell.length_b   1.000
_cell.length_c   1.000
_cell.angle_alpha   90.00
_cell.angle_beta   90.00
_cell.angle_gamma   90.00
#
_symmetry.space_group_name_H-M   'P 1'
#
loop_
_entity.id
_entity.type
_entity.pdbx_description
1 polymer ?
#
loop_
_entity_poly.entity_id
_entity_poly.type
_entity_poly.pdbx_seq_one_letter_code
_entity_poly.pdbx_strand_id
1 'polypeptide(L)'
;MKQILSRHINTLKESPKTLILVYVITYFLWGLGMNRFGAEMEIARFTYWWQVITCYILYMVPVSILLKKYSFFEQYAYGLVAMGILEFLGYWLKTSYVYPENMLDKLFNPQNFSLGMALFFALYFPAGNWLVDKIHRLIFAKK
;
A
#
# COMPACT_ATOMS: atom_id res chain seq x y z
N MET A 1 -24.35 -6.33 -6.75
CA MET A 1 -23.18 -5.55 -7.23
C MET A 1 -23.34 -4.04 -7.03
N LYS A 2 -24.36 -3.36 -7.59
CA LYS A 2 -24.53 -1.89 -7.45
C LYS A 2 -24.53 -1.39 -6.00
N GLN A 3 -25.20 -2.11 -5.09
CA GLN A 3 -25.30 -1.76 -3.67
C GLN A 3 -23.98 -1.90 -2.89
N ILE A 4 -23.12 -2.85 -3.28
CA ILE A 4 -21.80 -3.05 -2.64
C ILE A 4 -20.86 -1.92 -3.08
N LEU A 5 -20.83 -1.63 -4.38
CA LEU A 5 -20.03 -0.55 -4.93
C LEU A 5 -20.42 0.82 -4.35
N SER A 6 -21.72 1.11 -4.25
CA SER A 6 -22.19 2.36 -3.66
C SER A 6 -21.77 2.51 -2.19
N ARG A 7 -21.81 1.42 -1.41
CA ARG A 7 -21.35 1.43 -0.01
C ARG A 7 -19.86 1.78 0.11
N HIS A 8 -19.01 1.20 -0.75
CA HIS A 8 -17.58 1.50 -0.74
C HIS A 8 -17.30 2.95 -1.16
N ILE A 9 -17.98 3.44 -2.19
CA ILE A 9 -17.86 4.85 -2.63
C ILE A 9 -18.30 5.80 -1.51
N ASN A 10 -19.40 5.51 -0.83
CA ASN A 10 -19.88 6.33 0.28
C ASN A 10 -18.88 6.36 1.43
N THR A 11 -18.27 5.22 1.77
CA THR A 11 -17.22 5.15 2.81
C THR A 11 -16.05 6.13 2.50
N LEU A 12 -15.64 6.22 1.23
CA LEU A 12 -14.58 7.15 0.82
C LEU A 12 -15.05 8.61 0.86
N LYS A 13 -16.29 8.90 0.45
CA LYS A 13 -16.84 10.26 0.45
C LYS A 13 -17.11 10.81 1.85
N GLU A 14 -17.54 9.96 2.77
CA GLU A 14 -17.87 10.32 4.15
C GLU A 14 -16.64 10.43 5.04
N SER A 15 -15.48 9.97 4.57
CA SER A 15 -14.22 10.05 5.32
C SER A 15 -13.82 11.50 5.60
N PRO A 16 -13.49 11.87 6.86
CA PRO A 16 -13.11 13.24 7.19
C PRO A 16 -11.93 13.74 6.36
N LYS A 17 -11.99 14.98 5.87
CA LYS A 17 -10.93 15.58 5.04
C LYS A 17 -9.57 15.60 5.75
N THR A 18 -9.56 15.84 7.07
CA THR A 18 -8.33 15.79 7.89
C THR A 18 -7.75 14.39 7.95
N LEU A 19 -8.59 13.35 8.01
CA LEU A 19 -8.15 11.97 7.99
C LEU A 19 -7.57 11.61 6.62
N ILE A 20 -8.24 11.98 5.53
CA ILE A 20 -7.75 11.78 4.16
C ILE A 20 -6.38 12.46 3.97
N LEU A 21 -6.21 13.68 4.48
CA LEU A 21 -4.93 14.39 4.42
C LEU A 21 -3.81 13.61 5.13
N VAL A 22 -4.07 13.07 6.32
CA VAL A 22 -3.08 12.26 7.05
C VAL A 22 -2.77 10.97 6.28
N TYR A 23 -3.77 10.30 5.69
CA TYR A 23 -3.53 9.15 4.81
C TYR A 23 -2.60 9.51 3.66
N VAL A 24 -2.92 10.57 2.90
CA VAL A 24 -2.17 11.00 1.72
C VAL A 24 -0.72 11.30 2.09
N ILE A 25 -0.48 12.10 3.13
CA ILE A 25 0.86 12.46 3.57
C ILE A 25 1.64 11.21 4.03
N THR A 26 1.02 10.38 4.87
CA THR A 26 1.67 9.19 5.43
C THR A 26 2.07 8.22 4.32
N TYR A 27 1.15 7.90 3.41
CA TYR A 27 1.40 6.95 2.32
C TYR A 27 2.36 7.53 1.28
N PHE A 28 2.32 8.83 1.02
CA PHE A 28 3.27 9.47 0.11
C PHE A 28 4.70 9.41 0.63
N LEU A 29 4.93 9.79 1.89
CA LEU A 29 6.25 9.73 2.51
C LEU A 29 6.76 8.29 2.61
N TRP A 30 5.88 7.36 2.99
CA TRP A 30 6.22 5.94 3.01
C TRP A 30 6.62 5.46 1.61
N GLY A 31 5.85 5.79 0.57
CA GLY A 31 6.14 5.39 -0.80
C GLY A 31 7.44 5.95 -1.36
N LEU A 32 7.76 7.22 -1.06
CA LEU A 32 9.07 7.78 -1.38
C LEU A 32 10.21 7.02 -0.68
N GLY A 33 10.04 6.76 0.62
CA GLY A 33 11.02 6.02 1.41
C GLY A 33 11.26 4.61 0.88
N MET A 34 10.20 3.87 0.56
CA MET A 34 10.30 2.48 0.12
C MET A 34 10.77 2.32 -1.31
N ASN A 35 10.38 3.24 -2.21
CA ASN A 35 10.93 3.25 -3.56
C ASN A 35 12.44 3.53 -3.54
N ARG A 36 12.89 4.45 -2.67
CA ARG A 36 14.31 4.75 -2.47
C ARG A 36 15.05 3.57 -1.84
N PHE A 37 14.51 3.01 -0.76
CA PHE A 37 15.09 1.84 -0.09
C PHE A 37 15.22 0.65 -1.03
N GLY A 38 14.18 0.34 -1.81
CA GLY A 38 14.21 -0.76 -2.77
C GLY A 38 15.24 -0.55 -3.88
N ALA A 39 15.49 0.69 -4.30
CA ALA A 39 16.53 1.02 -5.26
C ALA A 39 17.95 0.93 -4.65
N GLU A 40 18.14 1.44 -3.44
CA GLU A 40 19.44 1.41 -2.73
C GLU A 40 19.86 -0.02 -2.34
N MET A 41 18.89 -0.86 -1.95
CA MET A 41 19.13 -2.26 -1.63
C MET A 41 19.10 -3.17 -2.85
N GLU A 42 18.93 -2.62 -4.06
CA GLU A 42 18.81 -3.35 -5.32
C GLU A 42 17.81 -4.52 -5.23
N ILE A 43 16.61 -4.25 -4.69
CA ILE A 43 15.51 -5.22 -4.60
C ILE A 43 14.55 -5.00 -5.76
N ALA A 44 13.82 -3.89 -5.71
CA ALA A 44 12.87 -3.48 -6.74
C ALA A 44 12.64 -1.97 -6.67
N ARG A 45 12.23 -1.39 -7.79
CA ARG A 45 11.85 0.02 -7.89
C ARG A 45 10.74 0.23 -8.90
N PHE A 46 10.04 1.36 -8.81
CA PHE A 46 9.19 1.80 -9.91
C PHE A 46 10.03 2.18 -11.13
N THR A 47 9.45 1.98 -12.31
CA THR A 47 10.04 2.41 -13.59
C THR A 47 10.19 3.94 -13.64
N TYR A 48 9.24 4.66 -13.05
CA TYR A 48 9.19 6.12 -12.96
C TYR A 48 8.82 6.58 -11.54
N TRP A 49 9.44 7.66 -11.07
CA TRP A 49 9.25 8.17 -9.71
C TRP A 49 7.80 8.56 -9.38
N TRP A 50 7.06 9.07 -10.37
CA TRP A 50 5.68 9.56 -10.18
C TRP A 50 4.71 8.41 -9.87
N GLN A 51 5.08 7.15 -10.14
CA GLN A 51 4.25 5.99 -9.85
C GLN A 51 4.03 5.79 -8.34
N VAL A 52 4.84 6.43 -7.50
CA VAL A 52 4.54 6.55 -6.06
C VAL A 52 3.16 7.15 -5.84
N ILE A 53 2.75 8.14 -6.65
CA ILE A 53 1.43 8.77 -6.54
C ILE A 53 0.32 7.78 -6.91
N THR A 54 0.44 7.09 -8.04
CA THR A 54 -0.60 6.15 -8.49
C THR A 54 -0.72 4.94 -7.56
N CYS A 55 0.41 4.38 -7.11
CA CYS A 55 0.44 3.24 -6.22
C CYS A 55 0.02 3.62 -4.80
N TYR A 56 0.77 4.50 -4.14
CA TYR A 56 0.56 4.76 -2.70
C TYR A 56 -0.66 5.63 -2.43
N ILE A 57 -0.93 6.62 -3.29
CA ILE A 57 -2.04 7.54 -3.05
C ILE A 57 -3.31 7.02 -3.74
N LEU A 58 -3.30 6.82 -5.05
CA LEU A 58 -4.56 6.53 -5.78
C LEU A 58 -5.05 5.10 -5.59
N TYR A 59 -4.16 4.14 -5.31
CA TYR A 59 -4.53 2.74 -5.09
C TYR A 59 -4.59 2.39 -3.60
N MET A 60 -3.48 2.57 -2.87
CA MET A 60 -3.39 2.06 -1.49
C MET A 60 -4.22 2.87 -0.48
N VAL A 61 -4.32 4.20 -0.58
CA VAL A 61 -5.14 4.98 0.37
C VAL A 61 -6.62 4.59 0.32
N PRO A 62 -7.29 4.51 -0.85
CA PRO A 62 -8.68 4.04 -0.91
C PRO A 62 -8.85 2.65 -0.31
N VAL A 63 -7.96 1.70 -0.65
CA VAL A 63 -8.02 0.35 -0.07
C VAL A 63 -7.88 0.41 1.45
N SER A 64 -6.92 1.18 1.97
CA SER A 64 -6.69 1.33 3.41
C SER A 64 -7.91 1.85 4.15
N ILE A 65 -8.55 2.90 3.62
CA ILE A 65 -9.77 3.48 4.19
C ILE A 65 -10.90 2.45 4.20
N LEU A 66 -11.09 1.69 3.11
CA LEU A 66 -12.11 0.65 3.04
C LEU A 66 -11.86 -0.49 4.04
N LEU A 67 -10.60 -0.79 4.32
CA LEU A 67 -10.18 -1.84 5.24
C LEU A 67 -10.17 -1.39 6.72
N LYS A 68 -10.11 -0.08 7.00
CA LYS A 68 -9.93 0.48 8.36
C LYS A 68 -10.87 -0.10 9.43
N LYS A 69 -12.09 -0.45 9.05
CA LYS A 69 -13.13 -0.95 9.97
C LYS A 69 -12.91 -2.39 10.47
N TYR A 70 -12.00 -3.15 9.84
CA TYR A 70 -11.74 -4.54 10.19
C TYR A 70 -10.59 -4.67 11.19
N SER A 71 -10.42 -5.85 11.80
CA SER A 71 -9.28 -6.15 12.65
C SER A 71 -7.96 -6.15 11.88
N PHE A 72 -6.83 -6.07 12.59
CA PHE A 72 -5.49 -6.06 11.98
C PHE A 72 -5.28 -7.25 11.03
N PHE A 73 -5.66 -8.46 11.45
CA PHE A 73 -5.50 -9.67 10.66
C PHE A 73 -6.41 -9.70 9.42
N GLU A 74 -7.65 -9.24 9.55
CA GLU A 74 -8.56 -9.13 8.40
C GLU A 74 -8.08 -8.09 7.39
N GLN A 75 -7.56 -6.96 7.85
CA GLN A 75 -6.93 -5.96 6.99
C GLN A 75 -5.74 -6.54 6.23
N TYR A 76 -4.92 -7.36 6.90
CA TYR A 76 -3.84 -8.09 6.25
C TYR A 76 -4.36 -9.07 5.19
N ALA A 77 -5.33 -9.93 5.54
CA ALA A 77 -5.88 -10.94 4.64
C ALA A 77 -6.56 -10.33 3.41
N TYR A 78 -7.36 -9.28 3.57
CA TYR A 78 -7.95 -8.55 2.44
C TYR A 78 -6.90 -7.73 1.68
N GLY A 79 -5.90 -7.21 2.40
CA GLY A 79 -4.74 -6.54 1.84
C GLY A 79 -3.92 -7.42 0.92
N LEU A 80 -3.79 -8.71 1.21
CA LEU A 80 -3.13 -9.68 0.33
C LEU A 80 -3.80 -9.78 -1.04
N VAL A 81 -5.14 -9.70 -1.10
CA VAL A 81 -5.86 -9.69 -2.37
C VAL A 81 -5.53 -8.44 -3.18
N ALA A 82 -5.52 -7.27 -2.53
CA ALA A 82 -5.16 -6.01 -3.18
C ALA A 82 -3.69 -6.01 -3.65
N MET A 83 -2.75 -6.39 -2.78
CA MET A 83 -1.34 -6.44 -3.15
C MET A 83 -1.04 -7.50 -4.19
N GLY A 84 -1.70 -8.67 -4.14
CA GLY A 84 -1.52 -9.71 -5.15
C GLY A 84 -1.85 -9.20 -6.55
N ILE A 85 -2.95 -8.46 -6.70
CA ILE A 85 -3.31 -7.81 -7.97
C ILE A 85 -2.28 -6.75 -8.35
N LEU A 86 -1.89 -5.89 -7.41
CA LEU A 86 -0.95 -4.79 -7.65
C LEU A 86 0.44 -5.28 -8.07
N GLU A 87 1.02 -6.24 -7.35
CA GLU A 87 2.33 -6.83 -7.66
C GLU A 87 2.30 -7.58 -8.99
N PHE A 88 1.26 -8.41 -9.22
CA PHE A 88 1.10 -9.13 -10.48
C PHE A 88 1.06 -8.19 -11.67
N LEU A 89 0.18 -7.18 -11.64
CA LEU A 89 0.06 -6.20 -12.72
C LEU A 89 1.30 -5.31 -12.83
N GLY A 90 1.95 -5.00 -11.69
CA GLY A 90 3.16 -4.22 -11.59
C GLY A 90 4.27 -4.77 -12.51
N TYR A 91 4.62 -6.04 -12.30
CA TYR A 91 5.65 -6.71 -13.09
C TYR A 91 5.18 -7.09 -14.49
N TRP A 92 3.93 -7.56 -14.64
CA TRP A 92 3.40 -7.93 -15.95
C TRP A 92 3.38 -6.74 -16.92
N LEU A 93 2.94 -5.56 -16.46
CA LEU A 93 2.92 -4.32 -17.24
C LEU A 93 4.26 -3.58 -17.25
N LYS A 94 5.31 -4.12 -16.61
CA LYS A 94 6.65 -3.52 -16.51
C LYS A 94 6.64 -2.10 -15.91
N THR A 95 5.69 -1.87 -15.02
CA THR A 95 5.56 -0.64 -14.23
C THR A 95 6.41 -0.70 -12.96
N SER A 96 6.85 -1.90 -12.58
CA SER A 96 7.85 -2.16 -11.55
C SER A 96 9.01 -2.97 -12.13
N TYR A 97 10.22 -2.68 -11.67
CA TYR A 97 11.46 -3.34 -12.07
C TYR A 97 12.05 -4.08 -10.87
N VAL A 98 12.39 -5.36 -11.07
CA VAL A 98 13.15 -6.18 -10.12
C VAL A 98 14.61 -6.16 -10.55
N TYR A 99 15.51 -5.91 -9.61
CA TYR A 99 16.95 -5.94 -9.91
C TYR A 99 17.42 -7.39 -10.10
N PRO A 100 18.26 -7.64 -11.11
CA PRO A 100 18.83 -8.97 -11.32
C PRO A 100 19.73 -9.35 -10.15
N GLU A 101 19.76 -10.64 -9.80
CA GLU A 101 20.64 -11.16 -8.75
C GLU A 101 20.43 -10.52 -7.35
N ASN A 102 19.23 -9.99 -7.10
CA ASN A 102 18.87 -9.39 -5.83
C ASN A 102 18.90 -10.45 -4.70
N MET A 103 19.04 -9.98 -3.46
CA MET A 103 19.17 -10.85 -2.29
C MET A 103 17.96 -11.78 -2.11
N LEU A 104 16.75 -11.33 -2.44
CA LEU A 104 15.53 -12.14 -2.30
C LEU A 104 15.48 -13.25 -3.36
N ASP A 105 15.86 -12.96 -4.60
CA ASP A 105 15.96 -13.96 -5.67
C ASP A 105 16.96 -15.06 -5.31
N LYS A 106 18.11 -14.68 -4.73
CA LYS A 106 19.14 -15.64 -4.28
C LYS A 106 18.68 -16.49 -3.11
N LEU A 107 17.91 -15.91 -2.18
CA LEU A 107 17.45 -16.61 -0.97
C LEU A 107 16.23 -17.51 -1.23
N PHE A 108 15.29 -17.06 -2.06
CA PHE A 108 13.98 -17.70 -2.21
C PHE A 108 13.69 -18.25 -3.60
N ASN A 109 14.53 -17.98 -4.61
CA ASN A 109 14.29 -18.12 -6.05
C ASN A 109 13.45 -16.98 -6.68
N PRO A 110 13.64 -16.67 -7.98
CA PRO A 110 12.90 -15.60 -8.66
C PRO A 110 11.38 -15.83 -8.73
N GLN A 111 10.92 -17.09 -8.73
CA GLN A 111 9.49 -17.42 -8.78
C GLN A 111 8.76 -16.99 -7.49
N ASN A 112 9.46 -16.99 -6.36
CA ASN A 112 8.91 -16.63 -5.06
C ASN A 112 9.01 -15.12 -4.76
N PHE A 113 9.71 -14.34 -5.57
CA PHE A 113 9.91 -12.91 -5.36
C PHE A 113 8.57 -12.15 -5.23
N SER A 114 7.73 -12.19 -6.27
CA SER A 114 6.46 -11.44 -6.28
C SER A 114 5.49 -11.88 -5.19
N LEU A 115 5.51 -13.17 -4.81
CA LEU A 115 4.73 -13.66 -3.68
C LEU A 115 5.25 -13.08 -2.36
N GLY A 116 6.56 -13.07 -2.15
CA GLY A 116 7.19 -12.44 -0.99
C GLY A 116 6.87 -10.96 -0.88
N MET A 117 6.94 -10.22 -2.00
CA MET A 117 6.58 -8.80 -2.04
C MET A 117 5.11 -8.59 -1.69
N ALA A 118 4.18 -9.40 -2.22
CA ALA A 118 2.76 -9.30 -1.89
C ALA A 118 2.49 -9.58 -0.40
N LEU A 119 3.14 -10.61 0.17
CA LEU A 119 3.06 -10.96 1.59
C LEU A 119 3.58 -9.83 2.48
N PHE A 120 4.70 -9.21 2.12
CA PHE A 120 5.30 -8.10 2.85
C PHE A 120 4.44 -6.83 2.76
N PHE A 121 4.12 -6.39 1.54
CA PHE A 121 3.40 -5.15 1.33
C PHE A 121 1.94 -5.19 1.79
N ALA A 122 1.32 -6.37 1.92
CA ALA A 122 -0.01 -6.47 2.51
C ALA A 122 -0.05 -5.99 3.97
N LEU A 123 1.10 -6.00 4.68
CA LEU A 123 1.22 -5.40 6.02
C LEU A 123 1.04 -3.89 6.01
N TYR A 124 1.15 -3.21 4.86
CA TYR A 124 1.04 -1.75 4.78
C TYR A 124 -0.37 -1.29 5.14
N PHE A 125 -1.40 -2.08 4.83
CA PHE A 125 -2.77 -1.70 5.17
C PHE A 125 -2.99 -1.66 6.69
N PRO A 126 -2.77 -2.73 7.46
CA PRO A 126 -2.94 -2.67 8.90
C PRO A 126 -1.94 -1.75 9.60
N ALA A 127 -0.65 -1.74 9.19
CA ALA A 127 0.36 -0.87 9.79
C ALA A 127 0.11 0.60 9.47
N GLY A 128 -0.25 0.91 8.23
CA GLY A 128 -0.59 2.26 7.78
C GLY A 128 -1.88 2.78 8.40
N ASN A 129 -2.91 1.95 8.53
CA ASN A 129 -4.13 2.34 9.25
C ASN A 129 -3.85 2.63 10.72
N TRP A 130 -3.04 1.81 11.38
CA TRP A 130 -2.60 2.06 12.76
C TRP A 130 -1.82 3.38 12.89
N LEU A 131 -0.86 3.61 11.98
CA LEU A 131 -0.02 4.81 12.00
C LEU A 131 -0.83 6.08 11.74
N VAL A 132 -1.67 6.07 10.69
CA VAL A 132 -2.55 7.19 10.34
C VAL A 132 -3.47 7.53 11.49
N ASP A 133 -4.06 6.52 12.13
CA ASP A 133 -4.96 6.73 13.25
C ASP A 133 -4.24 7.35 14.46
N LYS A 134 -3.01 6.91 14.74
CA LYS A 134 -2.16 7.50 15.78
C LYS A 134 -1.81 8.96 15.48
N ILE A 135 -1.38 9.26 14.25
CA ILE A 135 -1.04 10.63 13.82
C ILE A 135 -2.28 11.52 13.86
N HIS A 136 -3.41 11.05 13.33
CA HIS A 136 -4.65 11.82 13.27
C HIS A 136 -5.15 12.18 14.67
N ARG A 137 -5.16 11.23 15.61
CA ARG A 137 -5.50 11.53 17.01
C ARG A 137 -4.53 12.52 17.63
N LEU A 138 -3.23 12.37 17.41
CA LEU A 138 -2.22 13.26 18.01
C LEU A 138 -2.38 14.71 17.53
N ILE A 139 -2.73 14.92 16.26
CA ILE A 139 -2.85 16.26 15.67
C ILE A 139 -4.25 16.87 15.87
N PHE A 140 -5.32 16.06 15.77
CA PHE A 140 -6.70 16.55 15.66
C PHE A 140 -7.62 16.14 16.81
N ALA A 141 -7.22 15.25 17.72
CA ALA A 141 -8.03 15.01 18.92
C ALA A 141 -7.97 16.27 19.80
N LYS A 142 -9.13 16.84 20.12
CA LYS A 142 -9.23 17.86 21.18
C LYS A 142 -8.74 17.22 22.48
N LYS A 143 -7.83 17.91 23.19
CA LYS A 143 -7.53 17.62 24.59
C LYS A 143 -8.79 17.72 25.44
#